data_AF-A0A954CDI7-F1
#
_entry.id   AF-A0A954CDI7-F1
#
_cell.length_a   1.000
_cell.length_b   1.000
_cell.length_c   1.000
_cell.angle_alpha   90.00
_cell.angle_beta   90.00
_cell.angle_gamma   90.00
#
_symmetry.space_group_name_H-M   'P 1'
#
loop_
_entity.id
_entity.type
_entity.pdbx_description
1 polymer ?
#
loop_
_entity_poly.entity_id
_entity_poly.type
_entity_poly.pdbx_seq_one_letter_code
_entity_poly.pdbx_strand_id
1 'polypeptide(L)'
;MIIDRMPLAGRAAYLGDGDSINLAAAADQSGRTDEILEGQSYEIAGLSLYLEGDDLLALYARDDKPLIQVAVIKEMFPGLFADPNAHRVHTVAGFEDLRRGTRAGLRALEVDGIPTLVATGTGKSGWRSAIYRMPHAITLSDAAWDMAVSRLTPADTFTYSLSVEVWVSGQDIEAEPGTVVALTPPDAGPGQARLATGLTLPDGSPVDKVIAYRVLLSAEVYHDTLLSERHVGLPSDEGLGCPLLRAVHLLEPTVSSLDFHSLHEIEAAGAQARLLDPPKFTRMIASLDVPATLNRKERMQIRVRKDAFKRAEAWLDGEVRLRPPLVDTDPG
;
A
#
# COMPACT_ATOMS: atom_id res chain seq x y z
N MET A 1 8.57 17.66 -26.12
CA MET A 1 8.63 16.27 -25.60
C MET A 1 7.45 15.54 -26.19
N ILE A 2 7.68 14.66 -27.17
CA ILE A 2 6.62 13.84 -27.76
C ILE A 2 6.33 12.74 -26.74
N ILE A 3 5.15 12.77 -26.13
CA ILE A 3 4.67 11.67 -25.29
C ILE A 3 4.01 10.71 -26.28
N ASP A 4 4.70 9.64 -26.64
CA ASP A 4 4.09 8.56 -27.42
C ASP A 4 3.03 7.90 -26.54
N ARG A 5 1.76 8.15 -26.89
CA ARG A 5 0.58 7.52 -26.29
C ARG A 5 0.06 6.51 -27.30
N MET A 6 -0.10 5.27 -26.87
CA MET A 6 -0.67 4.20 -27.69
C MET A 6 -1.88 3.62 -26.98
N PRO A 7 -3.03 3.44 -27.63
CA PRO A 7 -4.17 2.80 -26.99
C PRO A 7 -3.83 1.37 -26.62
N LEU A 8 -4.30 0.91 -25.46
CA LEU A 8 -4.28 -0.49 -25.09
C LEU A 8 -5.18 -1.26 -26.07
N ALA A 9 -4.64 -2.31 -26.68
CA ALA A 9 -5.35 -3.09 -27.68
C ALA A 9 -4.95 -4.57 -27.63
N GLY A 10 -5.77 -5.42 -28.27
CA GLY A 10 -5.54 -6.86 -28.31
C GLY A 10 -5.53 -7.47 -26.91
N ARG A 11 -4.63 -8.44 -26.67
CA ARG A 11 -4.55 -9.17 -25.39
C ARG A 11 -4.27 -8.26 -24.19
N ALA A 12 -3.39 -7.27 -24.35
CA ALA A 12 -2.96 -6.38 -23.28
C ALA A 12 -4.09 -5.47 -22.75
N ALA A 13 -5.17 -5.29 -23.52
CA ALA A 13 -6.36 -4.60 -23.04
C ALA A 13 -7.23 -5.49 -22.14
N TYR A 14 -7.15 -6.82 -22.23
CA TYR A 14 -7.97 -7.71 -21.41
C TYR A 14 -7.33 -7.99 -20.06
N LEU A 15 -8.13 -8.01 -19.00
CA LEU A 15 -7.72 -8.70 -17.78
C LEU A 15 -7.89 -10.20 -17.99
N GLY A 16 -6.86 -10.97 -17.65
CA GLY A 16 -6.90 -12.42 -17.82
C GLY A 16 -6.04 -13.17 -16.82
N ASP A 17 -6.15 -14.49 -16.89
CA ASP A 17 -5.30 -15.45 -16.17
C ASP A 17 -4.61 -16.35 -17.21
N GLY A 18 -3.29 -16.17 -17.36
CA GLY A 18 -2.54 -16.76 -18.47
C GLY A 18 -3.11 -16.35 -19.82
N ASP A 19 -3.54 -17.32 -20.63
CA ASP A 19 -4.17 -17.07 -21.95
C ASP A 19 -5.70 -16.96 -21.88
N SER A 20 -6.32 -17.18 -20.70
CA SER A 20 -7.78 -17.11 -20.56
C SER A 20 -8.26 -15.67 -20.39
N ILE A 21 -9.23 -15.27 -21.22
CA ILE A 21 -9.98 -14.02 -21.09
C ILE A 21 -11.31 -14.24 -20.33
N ASN A 22 -11.86 -15.46 -20.39
CA ASN A 22 -13.06 -15.79 -19.64
C ASN A 22 -12.71 -16.04 -18.16
N LEU A 23 -12.98 -15.03 -17.35
CA LEU A 23 -12.72 -15.02 -15.91
C LEU A 23 -13.58 -16.03 -15.16
N ALA A 24 -14.82 -16.27 -15.60
CA ALA A 24 -15.69 -17.26 -14.95
C ALA A 24 -15.18 -18.70 -15.10
N ALA A 25 -14.37 -18.96 -16.13
CA ALA A 25 -13.73 -20.24 -16.38
C ALA A 25 -12.27 -20.31 -15.89
N ALA A 26 -11.70 -19.19 -15.40
CA ALA A 26 -10.35 -19.16 -14.86
C ALA A 26 -10.27 -19.93 -13.53
N ALA A 27 -9.12 -20.53 -13.23
CA ALA A 27 -8.94 -21.37 -12.04
C ALA A 27 -9.27 -20.60 -10.75
N ASP A 28 -8.78 -19.36 -10.65
CA ASP A 28 -8.99 -18.48 -9.50
C ASP A 28 -10.20 -17.54 -9.66
N GLN A 29 -11.00 -17.73 -10.71
CA GLN A 29 -12.04 -16.80 -11.16
C GLN A 29 -11.60 -15.33 -11.13
N SER A 30 -10.35 -15.07 -11.53
CA SER A 30 -9.78 -13.75 -11.48
C SER A 30 -9.00 -13.44 -12.75
N GLY A 31 -8.85 -12.16 -13.05
CA GLY A 31 -8.04 -11.67 -14.15
C GLY A 31 -7.21 -10.50 -13.67
N ARG A 32 -6.00 -10.37 -14.20
CA ARG A 32 -5.13 -9.23 -13.91
C ARG A 32 -4.60 -8.63 -15.19
N THR A 33 -4.17 -7.38 -15.10
CA THR A 33 -3.37 -6.76 -16.15
C THR A 33 -2.05 -7.51 -16.32
N ASP A 34 -1.54 -7.55 -17.54
CA ASP A 34 -0.19 -8.02 -17.82
C ASP A 34 0.86 -7.17 -17.09
N GLU A 35 2.07 -7.71 -16.94
CA GLU A 35 3.18 -6.98 -16.33
C GLU A 35 3.54 -5.73 -17.14
N ILE A 36 3.56 -4.59 -16.46
CA ILE A 36 3.97 -3.32 -17.07
C ILE A 36 5.50 -3.28 -17.11
N LEU A 37 6.02 -3.13 -18.33
CA LEU A 37 7.46 -3.12 -18.57
C LEU A 37 8.12 -1.86 -18.00
N GLU A 38 9.42 -1.95 -17.79
CA GLU A 38 10.22 -0.81 -17.36
C GLU A 38 10.13 0.35 -18.37
N GLY A 39 10.00 1.58 -17.87
CA GLY A 39 9.80 2.76 -18.72
C GLY A 39 8.38 2.91 -19.29
N GLN A 40 7.44 2.03 -18.95
CA GLN A 40 6.03 2.15 -19.34
C GLN A 40 5.13 2.51 -18.15
N SER A 41 4.00 3.12 -18.45
CA SER A 41 2.86 3.20 -17.54
C SER A 41 1.56 3.09 -18.29
N TYR A 42 0.58 2.42 -17.69
CA TYR A 42 -0.76 2.33 -18.25
C TYR A 42 -1.63 3.39 -17.60
N GLU A 43 -2.35 4.16 -18.41
CA GLU A 43 -3.39 5.06 -17.97
C GLU A 43 -4.74 4.48 -18.36
N ILE A 44 -5.45 3.98 -17.36
CA ILE A 44 -6.76 3.37 -17.49
C ILE A 44 -7.79 4.44 -17.17
N ALA A 45 -8.71 4.68 -18.09
CA ALA A 45 -9.88 5.53 -17.89
C ALA A 45 -11.02 4.75 -17.24
N GLY A 46 -11.19 3.49 -17.63
CA GLY A 46 -12.23 2.64 -17.07
C GLY A 46 -12.11 1.19 -17.47
N LEU A 47 -13.12 0.42 -17.06
CA LEU A 47 -13.22 -1.00 -17.29
C LEU A 47 -14.53 -1.33 -17.97
N SER A 48 -14.47 -2.01 -19.10
CA SER A 48 -15.66 -2.56 -19.73
C SER A 48 -15.80 -4.04 -19.40
N LEU A 49 -17.04 -4.44 -19.11
CA LEU A 49 -17.43 -5.76 -18.69
C LEU A 49 -18.39 -6.38 -19.70
N TYR A 50 -18.20 -7.66 -19.99
CA TYR A 50 -19.17 -8.51 -20.64
C TYR A 50 -19.51 -9.67 -19.70
N LEU A 51 -20.78 -9.80 -19.33
CA LEU A 51 -21.28 -10.82 -18.42
C LEU A 51 -22.35 -11.66 -19.11
N GLU A 52 -22.28 -12.97 -18.94
CA GLU A 52 -23.23 -13.93 -19.51
C GLU A 52 -23.62 -14.97 -18.46
N GLY A 53 -24.90 -15.25 -18.32
CA GLY A 53 -25.46 -16.20 -17.36
C GLY A 53 -26.79 -16.80 -17.84
N ASP A 54 -27.37 -17.68 -17.03
CA ASP A 54 -28.66 -18.31 -17.34
C ASP A 54 -29.86 -17.38 -17.15
N ASP A 55 -29.84 -16.60 -16.08
CA ASP A 55 -30.81 -15.55 -15.77
C ASP A 55 -30.09 -14.47 -14.94
N LEU A 56 -29.78 -13.34 -15.58
CA LEU A 56 -29.08 -12.25 -14.90
C LEU A 56 -30.01 -11.48 -13.95
N LEU A 57 -31.34 -11.54 -14.13
CA LEU A 57 -32.28 -10.83 -13.25
C LEU A 57 -32.20 -11.33 -11.81
N ALA A 58 -31.89 -12.62 -11.62
CA ALA A 58 -31.70 -13.20 -10.30
C ALA A 58 -30.54 -12.57 -9.51
N LEU A 59 -29.57 -11.94 -10.20
CA LEU A 59 -28.38 -11.33 -9.62
C LEU A 59 -28.56 -9.82 -9.32
N TYR A 60 -29.76 -9.26 -9.50
CA TYR A 60 -30.07 -7.87 -9.13
C TYR A 60 -30.34 -7.69 -7.63
N ALA A 61 -30.73 -8.75 -6.93
CA ALA A 61 -30.83 -8.71 -5.48
C ALA A 61 -29.43 -8.66 -4.86
N ARG A 62 -29.24 -7.81 -3.85
CA ARG A 62 -27.98 -7.72 -3.12
C ARG A 62 -27.70 -9.01 -2.37
N ASP A 63 -26.50 -9.53 -2.53
CA ASP A 63 -25.97 -10.69 -1.81
C ASP A 63 -24.92 -10.28 -0.78
N ASP A 64 -24.65 -11.11 0.21
CA ASP A 64 -23.61 -10.87 1.22
C ASP A 64 -22.20 -10.98 0.60
N LYS A 65 -22.05 -11.78 -0.47
CA LYS A 65 -20.78 -11.96 -1.17
C LYS A 65 -20.75 -11.17 -2.48
N PRO A 66 -19.67 -10.43 -2.77
CA PRO A 66 -19.56 -9.65 -3.99
C PRO A 66 -19.60 -10.56 -5.22
N LEU A 67 -20.36 -10.15 -6.25
CA LEU A 67 -20.38 -10.73 -7.59
C LEU A 67 -19.07 -10.45 -8.33
N ILE A 68 -18.60 -9.20 -8.21
CA ILE A 68 -17.39 -8.71 -8.86
C ILE A 68 -16.64 -7.84 -7.86
N GLN A 69 -15.33 -8.04 -7.76
CA GLN A 69 -14.43 -7.16 -7.03
C GLN A 69 -13.39 -6.62 -7.99
N VAL A 70 -13.21 -5.30 -8.04
CA VAL A 70 -12.14 -4.67 -8.82
C VAL A 70 -11.15 -4.04 -7.86
N ALA A 71 -9.89 -4.45 -7.95
CA ALA A 71 -8.80 -3.98 -7.12
C ALA A 71 -7.70 -3.34 -7.97
N VAL A 72 -7.21 -2.17 -7.54
CA VAL A 72 -6.08 -1.48 -8.19
C VAL A 72 -4.86 -1.66 -7.31
N ILE A 73 -4.05 -2.68 -7.51
CA ILE A 73 -2.93 -2.97 -6.61
C ILE A 73 -1.75 -2.05 -6.96
N LYS A 74 -1.48 -1.07 -6.09
CA LYS A 74 -0.35 -0.14 -6.21
C LYS A 74 0.72 -0.44 -5.18
N GLU A 75 1.98 -0.16 -5.54
CA GLU A 75 3.05 -0.10 -4.55
C GLU A 75 2.88 1.18 -3.73
N MET A 76 2.54 1.02 -2.45
CA MET A 76 2.34 2.15 -1.54
C MET A 76 3.65 2.52 -0.85
N PHE A 77 4.41 1.50 -0.45
CA PHE A 77 5.70 1.58 0.23
C PHE A 77 6.62 0.47 -0.28
N PRO A 78 7.94 0.53 -0.02
CA PRO A 78 8.89 -0.47 -0.51
C PRO A 78 8.45 -1.92 -0.22
N GLY A 79 7.99 -2.63 -1.26
CA GLY A 79 7.52 -4.01 -1.17
C GLY A 79 6.11 -4.21 -0.59
N LEU A 80 5.39 -3.15 -0.21
CA LEU A 80 4.02 -3.23 0.29
C LEU A 80 3.03 -2.79 -0.79
N PHE A 81 2.25 -3.76 -1.26
CA PHE A 81 1.26 -3.60 -2.32
C PHE A 81 -0.15 -3.67 -1.75
N ALA A 82 -1.00 -2.69 -2.06
CA ALA A 82 -2.37 -2.64 -1.58
C ALA A 82 -3.30 -2.02 -2.62
N ASP A 83 -4.59 -2.33 -2.50
CA ASP A 83 -5.64 -1.62 -3.24
C ASP A 83 -5.91 -0.27 -2.54
N PRO A 84 -5.66 0.89 -3.19
CA PRO A 84 -5.82 2.21 -2.58
C PRO A 84 -7.29 2.55 -2.33
N ASN A 85 -8.24 1.85 -2.97
CA ASN A 85 -9.66 2.03 -2.69
C ASN A 85 -10.14 1.16 -1.51
N ALA A 86 -9.37 0.12 -1.16
CA ALA A 86 -9.66 -0.77 -0.05
C ALA A 86 -8.79 -0.49 1.18
N HIS A 87 -7.78 0.40 1.10
CA HIS A 87 -6.90 0.69 2.24
C HIS A 87 -6.72 2.19 2.43
N ARG A 88 -6.84 2.63 3.68
CA ARG A 88 -6.37 3.93 4.14
C ARG A 88 -4.98 3.78 4.73
N VAL A 89 -4.11 4.77 4.48
CA VAL A 89 -2.76 4.79 5.04
C VAL A 89 -2.69 5.84 6.15
N HIS A 90 -2.25 5.40 7.33
CA HIS A 90 -1.88 6.26 8.44
C HIS A 90 -0.37 6.46 8.43
N THR A 91 0.09 7.70 8.25
CA THR A 91 1.52 8.01 8.16
C THR A 91 1.95 8.79 9.39
N VAL A 92 2.97 8.29 10.09
CA VAL A 92 3.71 9.02 11.12
C VAL A 92 5.03 9.44 10.51
N ALA A 93 5.14 10.71 10.14
CA ALA A 93 6.30 11.25 9.43
C ALA A 93 6.42 12.76 9.59
N GLY A 94 7.56 13.31 9.19
CA GLY A 94 7.75 14.76 9.16
C GLY A 94 8.17 15.35 10.50
N PHE A 95 8.63 16.60 10.46
CA PHE A 95 9.35 17.20 11.58
C PHE A 95 8.50 17.33 12.85
N GLU A 96 7.21 17.67 12.70
CA GLU A 96 6.29 17.81 13.83
C GLU A 96 6.04 16.48 14.55
N ASP A 97 5.77 15.39 13.83
CA ASP A 97 5.51 14.09 14.44
C ASP A 97 6.77 13.56 15.16
N LEU A 98 7.93 13.69 14.53
CA LEU A 98 9.20 13.29 15.12
C LEU A 98 9.56 14.14 16.35
N ARG A 99 9.22 15.44 16.35
CA ARG A 99 9.50 16.38 17.44
C ARG A 99 8.54 16.23 18.63
N ARG A 100 7.25 15.99 18.39
CA ARG A 100 6.22 15.82 19.42
C ARG A 100 6.43 14.56 20.26
N GLY A 101 7.13 13.57 19.71
CA GLY A 101 7.51 12.37 20.43
C GLY A 101 8.55 12.59 21.54
N THR A 102 8.61 11.63 22.46
CA THR A 102 9.67 11.56 23.49
C THR A 102 10.91 10.92 22.88
N ARG A 103 12.07 11.55 23.06
CA ARG A 103 13.35 11.13 22.47
C ARG A 103 14.39 10.92 23.56
N ALA A 104 15.21 9.89 23.42
CA ALA A 104 16.39 9.63 24.23
C ALA A 104 17.54 9.27 23.28
N GLY A 105 18.65 10.02 23.32
CA GLY A 105 19.78 9.80 22.39
C GLY A 105 19.45 10.07 20.92
N LEU A 106 18.34 10.77 20.63
CA LEU A 106 17.89 11.08 19.26
C LEU A 106 17.54 12.56 19.13
N ARG A 107 17.71 13.09 17.92
CA ARG A 107 17.20 14.41 17.49
C ARG A 107 16.47 14.29 16.16
N ALA A 108 15.50 15.17 15.94
CA ALA A 108 14.84 15.28 14.64
C ALA A 108 15.57 16.36 13.84
N LEU A 109 16.05 16.01 12.65
CA LEU A 109 16.76 16.90 11.73
C LEU A 109 16.26 16.68 10.31
N GLU A 110 16.53 17.63 9.43
CA GLU A 110 16.34 17.45 8.00
C GLU A 110 17.60 16.83 7.41
N VAL A 111 17.45 15.71 6.69
CA VAL A 111 18.52 15.01 5.99
C VAL A 111 18.07 14.83 4.55
N ASP A 112 18.79 15.41 3.60
CA ASP A 112 18.42 15.45 2.16
C ASP A 112 17.03 16.04 1.90
N GLY A 113 16.64 17.07 2.65
CA GLY A 113 15.31 17.68 2.54
C GLY A 113 14.19 16.89 3.23
N ILE A 114 14.51 15.77 3.91
CA ILE A 114 13.52 14.88 4.53
C ILE A 114 13.70 14.86 6.05
N PRO A 115 12.66 15.18 6.85
CA PRO A 115 12.69 15.04 8.29
C PRO A 115 13.01 13.60 8.72
N THR A 116 14.04 13.46 9.55
CA THR A 116 14.66 12.18 9.92
C THR A 116 15.02 12.19 11.41
N LEU A 117 14.79 11.06 12.09
CA LEU A 117 15.35 10.80 13.42
C LEU A 117 16.81 10.40 13.28
N VAL A 118 17.69 11.16 13.94
CA VAL A 118 19.13 10.98 13.90
C VAL A 118 19.63 10.69 15.31
N ALA A 119 20.43 9.64 15.47
CA ALA A 119 21.04 9.30 16.75
C ALA A 119 22.19 10.23 17.09
N THR A 120 22.19 10.73 18.32
CA THR A 120 23.24 11.62 18.83
C THR A 120 24.34 10.78 19.48
N GLY A 121 25.24 10.27 18.65
CA GLY A 121 26.38 9.44 19.07
C GLY A 121 26.08 7.93 19.09
N THR A 122 26.97 7.18 19.74
CA THR A 122 26.86 5.72 19.88
C THR A 122 26.10 5.32 21.15
N GLY A 123 25.55 4.10 21.14
CA GLY A 123 24.81 3.52 22.25
C GLY A 123 23.29 3.49 22.03
N LYS A 124 22.56 3.30 23.14
CA LYS A 124 21.11 3.17 23.15
C LYS A 124 20.41 4.49 22.84
N SER A 125 19.55 4.41 21.84
CA SER A 125 18.71 5.50 21.36
C SER A 125 17.26 5.04 21.29
N GLY A 126 16.31 5.94 21.53
CA GLY A 126 14.90 5.58 21.54
C GLY A 126 13.98 6.75 21.25
N TRP A 127 12.90 6.47 20.52
CA TRP A 127 11.85 7.43 20.22
C TRP A 127 10.48 6.79 20.45
N ARG A 128 9.57 7.57 21.01
CA ARG A 128 8.16 7.23 21.16
C ARG A 128 7.36 8.36 20.56
N SER A 129 6.54 8.09 19.55
CA SER A 129 5.67 9.10 18.97
C SER A 129 4.66 9.63 20.00
N ALA A 130 3.96 10.71 19.66
CA ALA A 130 2.72 11.05 20.34
C ALA A 130 1.69 9.91 20.20
N ILE A 131 0.67 9.91 21.07
CA ILE A 131 -0.47 9.00 20.95
C ILE A 131 -1.44 9.58 19.92
N TYR A 132 -1.74 8.81 18.87
CA TYR A 132 -2.71 9.16 17.84
C TYR A 132 -4.05 8.52 18.18
N ARG A 133 -5.06 9.33 18.51
CA ARG A 133 -6.41 8.88 18.86
C ARG A 133 -7.29 8.83 17.61
N MET A 134 -7.99 7.73 17.41
CA MET A 134 -8.86 7.52 16.25
C MET A 134 -10.29 7.99 16.55
N PRO A 135 -10.96 8.65 15.59
CA PRO A 135 -12.34 9.10 15.78
C PRO A 135 -13.35 7.94 15.79
N HIS A 136 -13.00 6.80 15.19
CA HIS A 136 -13.73 5.54 15.24
C HIS A 136 -12.72 4.40 15.40
N ALA A 137 -13.18 3.26 15.89
CA ALA A 137 -12.36 2.06 15.97
C ALA A 137 -11.95 1.60 14.56
N ILE A 138 -10.66 1.33 14.37
CA ILE A 138 -10.08 0.88 13.10
C ILE A 138 -9.43 -0.50 13.23
N THR A 139 -9.10 -1.11 12.09
CA THR A 139 -8.27 -2.31 12.02
C THR A 139 -6.92 -1.92 11.41
N LEU A 140 -5.82 -2.52 11.84
CA LEU A 140 -4.51 -2.36 11.22
C LEU A 140 -4.05 -3.70 10.66
N SER A 141 -3.85 -3.78 9.33
CA SER A 141 -3.50 -5.04 8.66
C SER A 141 -2.01 -5.19 8.41
N ASP A 142 -1.34 -4.12 8.00
CA ASP A 142 0.06 -4.14 7.54
C ASP A 142 0.77 -2.85 7.95
N ALA A 143 2.10 -2.89 7.92
CA ALA A 143 2.94 -1.73 8.14
C ALA A 143 4.15 -1.72 7.21
N ALA A 144 4.64 -0.52 6.90
CA ALA A 144 5.92 -0.30 6.25
C ALA A 144 6.61 0.90 6.89
N TRP A 145 7.93 0.99 6.78
CA TRP A 145 8.68 2.13 7.30
C TRP A 145 9.81 2.53 6.37
N ASP A 146 10.23 3.79 6.47
CA ASP A 146 11.38 4.29 5.74
C ASP A 146 12.51 4.62 6.70
N MET A 147 13.71 4.15 6.33
CA MET A 147 14.95 4.44 7.04
C MET A 147 15.85 5.26 6.12
N ALA A 148 16.52 6.27 6.68
CA ALA A 148 17.40 7.14 5.90
C ALA A 148 18.64 6.44 5.32
N VAL A 149 19.03 5.30 5.90
CA VAL A 149 20.18 4.50 5.45
C VAL A 149 19.84 3.58 4.28
N SER A 150 20.83 3.19 3.48
CA SER A 150 20.67 2.13 2.47
C SER A 150 20.54 0.76 3.13
N ARG A 151 19.85 -0.18 2.46
CA ARG A 151 19.86 -1.61 2.86
C ARG A 151 21.25 -2.26 2.72
N LEU A 152 22.15 -1.63 1.99
CA LEU A 152 23.55 -2.03 1.83
C LEU A 152 24.47 -1.52 2.94
N THR A 153 23.94 -0.73 3.88
CA THR A 153 24.70 -0.25 5.04
C THR A 153 25.15 -1.45 5.87
N PRO A 154 26.44 -1.51 6.30
CA PRO A 154 26.96 -2.62 7.10
C PRO A 154 26.11 -2.90 8.34
N ALA A 155 25.84 -4.18 8.60
CA ALA A 155 24.94 -4.62 9.68
C ALA A 155 25.47 -4.32 11.09
N ASP A 156 26.78 -4.07 11.21
CA ASP A 156 27.47 -3.64 12.42
C ASP A 156 27.36 -2.13 12.67
N THR A 157 26.70 -1.35 11.80
CA THR A 157 26.53 0.10 12.02
C THR A 157 25.57 0.37 13.18
N PHE A 158 24.40 -0.26 13.16
CA PHE A 158 23.39 -0.18 14.21
C PHE A 158 22.41 -1.36 14.11
N THR A 159 21.75 -1.66 15.22
CA THR A 159 20.53 -2.47 15.23
C THR A 159 19.34 -1.64 15.68
N TYR A 160 18.12 -2.04 15.31
CA TYR A 160 16.90 -1.38 15.74
C TYR A 160 15.76 -2.35 16.00
N SER A 161 14.79 -1.90 16.78
CA SER A 161 13.48 -2.51 16.88
C SER A 161 12.41 -1.45 16.67
N LEU A 162 11.41 -1.80 15.87
CA LEU A 162 10.24 -0.96 15.61
C LEU A 162 9.00 -1.74 16.06
N SER A 163 8.15 -1.08 16.83
CA SER A 163 6.87 -1.63 17.25
C SER A 163 5.80 -0.55 17.29
N VAL A 164 4.55 -0.99 17.27
CA VAL A 164 3.38 -0.13 17.47
C VAL A 164 2.70 -0.58 18.75
N GLU A 165 2.52 0.34 19.66
CA GLU A 165 1.68 0.13 20.84
C GLU A 165 0.27 0.60 20.52
N VAL A 166 -0.69 -0.30 20.65
CA VAL A 166 -2.10 -0.09 20.30
C VAL A 166 -2.99 -0.18 21.53
N TRP A 167 -4.02 0.66 21.57
CA TRP A 167 -5.14 0.54 22.49
C TRP A 167 -6.37 0.13 21.71
N VAL A 168 -7.07 -0.90 22.17
CA VAL A 168 -8.30 -1.41 21.56
C VAL A 168 -9.54 -0.99 22.33
N SER A 169 -10.70 -1.12 21.71
CA SER A 169 -11.98 -0.72 22.29
C SER A 169 -12.21 -1.37 23.66
N GLY A 170 -12.49 -0.54 24.66
CA GLY A 170 -12.68 -0.98 26.05
C GLY A 170 -11.49 -0.71 26.97
N GLN A 171 -10.32 -0.34 26.43
CA GLN A 171 -9.15 0.08 27.20
C GLN A 171 -9.16 1.58 27.49
N ASP A 172 -8.62 1.97 28.66
CA ASP A 172 -8.39 3.38 29.01
C ASP A 172 -6.97 3.80 28.66
N ILE A 173 -6.85 4.70 27.68
CA ILE A 173 -5.57 5.19 27.14
C ILE A 173 -4.71 5.89 28.22
N GLU A 174 -5.33 6.51 29.22
CA GLU A 174 -4.60 7.26 30.27
C GLU A 174 -4.22 6.38 31.47
N ALA A 175 -4.91 5.26 31.68
CA ALA A 175 -4.72 4.39 32.85
C ALA A 175 -4.00 3.07 32.53
N GLU A 176 -4.10 2.57 31.30
CA GLU A 176 -3.60 1.26 30.89
C GLU A 176 -2.50 1.40 29.82
N PRO A 177 -1.40 0.62 29.91
CA PRO A 177 -0.44 0.52 28.82
C PRO A 177 -1.09 -0.15 27.60
N GLY A 178 -0.72 0.28 26.40
CA GLY A 178 -1.21 -0.36 25.19
C GLY A 178 -0.54 -1.71 24.96
N THR A 179 -1.13 -2.51 24.09
CA THR A 179 -0.54 -3.78 23.67
C THR A 179 0.51 -3.52 22.58
N VAL A 180 1.72 -4.06 22.76
CA VAL A 180 2.83 -3.85 21.83
C VAL A 180 2.82 -4.90 20.73
N VAL A 181 2.71 -4.45 19.49
CA VAL A 181 2.81 -5.24 18.26
C VAL A 181 4.17 -4.97 17.62
N ALA A 182 5.01 -6.00 17.54
CA ALA A 182 6.33 -5.88 16.92
C ALA A 182 6.19 -5.75 15.39
N LEU A 183 6.80 -4.71 14.80
CA LEU A 183 6.89 -4.56 13.34
C LEU A 183 8.18 -5.19 12.80
N THR A 184 9.22 -5.28 13.63
CA THR A 184 10.49 -5.93 13.31
C THR A 184 10.81 -7.02 14.32
N PRO A 185 11.66 -8.01 13.93
CA PRO A 185 12.35 -8.79 14.94
C PRO A 185 13.18 -7.88 15.87
N PRO A 186 13.51 -8.35 17.08
CA PRO A 186 14.52 -7.71 17.91
C PRO A 186 15.85 -7.59 17.15
N ASP A 187 16.56 -6.48 17.37
CA ASP A 187 17.89 -6.22 16.80
C ASP A 187 17.97 -6.31 15.27
N ALA A 188 16.93 -5.83 14.58
CA ALA A 188 16.91 -5.73 13.12
C ALA A 188 18.09 -4.87 12.61
N GLY A 189 18.80 -5.36 11.61
CA GLY A 189 19.87 -4.60 10.95
C GLY A 189 19.35 -3.72 9.79
N PRO A 190 20.19 -2.84 9.21
CA PRO A 190 19.82 -1.93 8.12
C PRO A 190 19.28 -2.63 6.86
N GLY A 191 19.71 -3.87 6.61
CA GLY A 191 19.30 -4.70 5.48
C GLY A 191 17.92 -5.36 5.62
N GLN A 192 17.29 -5.30 6.80
CA GLN A 192 15.98 -5.90 7.07
C GLN A 192 14.92 -5.39 6.09
N ALA A 193 13.98 -6.26 5.71
CA ALA A 193 12.81 -5.83 4.94
C ALA A 193 12.01 -4.80 5.74
N ARG A 194 11.62 -3.70 5.09
CA ARG A 194 10.96 -2.57 5.76
C ARG A 194 9.43 -2.64 5.71
N LEU A 195 8.92 -3.84 5.91
CA LEU A 195 7.49 -4.15 5.85
C LEU A 195 7.16 -5.25 6.84
N ALA A 196 5.94 -5.20 7.38
CA ALA A 196 5.32 -6.23 8.19
C ALA A 196 3.89 -6.44 7.69
N THR A 197 3.57 -7.67 7.29
CA THR A 197 2.25 -8.01 6.73
C THR A 197 1.47 -8.90 7.68
N GLY A 198 0.15 -8.74 7.72
CA GLY A 198 -0.73 -9.55 8.57
C GLY A 198 -0.44 -9.34 10.06
N LEU A 199 -0.48 -8.08 10.49
CA LEU A 199 -0.24 -7.69 11.87
C LEU A 199 -1.22 -8.39 12.81
N THR A 200 -0.68 -8.97 13.88
CA THR A 200 -1.43 -9.65 14.94
C THR A 200 -1.00 -9.16 16.31
N LEU A 201 -1.93 -9.21 17.26
CA LEU A 201 -1.65 -9.05 18.67
C LEU A 201 -0.81 -10.25 19.18
N PRO A 202 -0.17 -10.15 20.36
CA PRO A 202 0.67 -11.22 20.90
C PRO A 202 -0.05 -12.57 21.10
N ASP A 203 -1.37 -12.57 21.19
CA ASP A 203 -2.22 -13.77 21.28
C ASP A 203 -2.56 -14.39 19.91
N GLY A 204 -2.08 -13.79 18.82
CA GLY A 204 -2.31 -14.22 17.44
C GLY A 204 -3.62 -13.68 16.82
N SER A 205 -4.42 -12.93 17.56
CA SER A 205 -5.63 -12.29 17.02
C SER A 205 -5.26 -11.11 16.10
N PRO A 206 -6.09 -10.75 15.10
CA PRO A 206 -5.84 -9.59 14.26
C PRO A 206 -5.84 -8.31 15.09
N VAL A 207 -5.08 -7.30 14.67
CA VAL A 207 -5.07 -5.97 15.31
C VAL A 207 -6.34 -5.21 14.93
N ASP A 208 -7.45 -5.55 15.61
CA ASP A 208 -8.78 -4.99 15.39
C ASP A 208 -9.21 -3.99 16.48
N LYS A 209 -10.25 -3.22 16.18
CA LYS A 209 -10.91 -2.29 17.12
C LYS A 209 -9.97 -1.28 17.79
N VAL A 210 -8.90 -0.88 17.10
CA VAL A 210 -7.90 0.07 17.57
C VAL A 210 -8.54 1.46 17.73
N ILE A 211 -8.43 2.03 18.92
CA ILE A 211 -8.93 3.37 19.27
C ILE A 211 -7.81 4.40 19.42
N ALA A 212 -6.57 3.94 19.63
CA ALA A 212 -5.37 4.77 19.59
C ALA A 212 -4.12 3.93 19.31
N TYR A 213 -3.07 4.57 18.80
CA TYR A 213 -1.77 3.93 18.67
C TYR A 213 -0.61 4.91 18.89
N ARG A 214 0.58 4.38 19.18
CA ARG A 214 1.86 5.10 19.10
C ARG A 214 2.95 4.20 18.54
N VAL A 215 3.92 4.81 17.86
CA VAL A 215 5.09 4.13 17.30
C VAL A 215 6.25 4.20 18.29
N LEU A 216 6.94 3.08 18.47
CA LEU A 216 8.11 2.95 19.32
C LEU A 216 9.30 2.51 18.46
N LEU A 217 10.37 3.30 18.50
CA LEU A 217 11.67 2.97 17.93
C LEU A 217 12.67 2.80 19.07
N SER A 218 13.43 1.71 19.05
CA SER A 218 14.66 1.57 19.83
C SER A 218 15.79 1.25 18.87
N ALA A 219 16.98 1.79 19.11
CA ALA A 219 18.16 1.49 18.33
C ALA A 219 19.40 1.40 19.22
N GLU A 220 20.35 0.56 18.84
CA GLU A 220 21.70 0.50 19.40
C GLU A 220 22.68 0.87 18.28
N VAL A 221 23.33 2.02 18.41
CA VAL A 221 24.25 2.53 17.38
C VAL A 221 25.68 2.20 17.78
N TYR A 222 26.36 1.38 17.00
CA TYR A 222 27.74 0.97 17.27
C TYR A 222 28.77 1.88 16.58
N HIS A 223 28.41 2.38 15.40
CA HIS A 223 29.24 3.30 14.63
C HIS A 223 28.46 4.55 14.24
N ASP A 224 29.02 5.71 14.54
CA ASP A 224 28.48 6.96 14.04
C ASP A 224 28.77 7.04 12.54
N THR A 225 27.71 6.98 11.73
CA THR A 225 27.82 7.19 10.30
C THR A 225 27.81 8.69 10.09
N LEU A 226 28.98 9.28 9.81
CA LEU A 226 29.10 10.69 9.52
C LEU A 226 28.20 11.05 8.33
N LEU A 227 27.06 11.68 8.59
CA LEU A 227 26.53 12.72 7.71
C LEU A 227 27.64 13.79 7.62
N SER A 228 28.59 13.57 6.73
CA SER A 228 29.72 14.46 6.53
C SER A 228 29.27 15.60 5.62
N GLU A 229 28.64 16.62 6.19
CA GLU A 229 28.83 17.95 5.64
C GLU A 229 30.30 18.31 5.89
N ARG A 230 31.16 18.06 4.90
CA ARG A 230 32.48 18.70 4.87
C ARG A 230 32.27 20.19 4.65
N HIS A 231 32.05 20.95 5.72
CA HIS A 231 32.29 22.38 5.69
C HIS A 231 33.79 22.57 5.49
N VAL A 232 34.18 22.85 4.24
CA VAL A 232 35.58 23.12 3.88
C VAL A 232 36.02 24.36 4.67
N GLY A 233 36.82 24.16 5.74
CA GLY A 233 37.48 25.24 6.48
C GLY A 233 37.24 25.34 7.99
N LEU A 234 36.48 24.43 8.62
CA LEU A 234 36.34 24.39 10.09
C LEU A 234 36.93 23.10 10.68
N PRO A 235 37.74 23.16 11.76
CA PRO A 235 38.50 22.02 12.30
C PRO A 235 37.69 21.13 13.24
N SER A 236 36.37 21.01 13.05
CA SER A 236 35.52 20.15 13.88
C SER A 236 35.00 18.97 13.07
N ASP A 237 35.59 17.79 13.28
CA ASP A 237 35.03 16.48 12.90
C ASP A 237 33.83 16.13 13.81
N GLU A 238 32.86 17.04 13.94
CA GLU A 238 31.66 16.79 14.74
C GLU A 238 30.65 16.04 13.88
N GLY A 239 30.45 14.76 14.19
CA GLY A 239 29.44 13.92 13.53
C GLY A 239 28.04 14.47 13.76
N LEU A 240 27.27 14.60 12.69
CA LEU A 240 25.86 14.98 12.77
C LEU A 240 24.98 13.83 13.29
N GLY A 241 25.53 12.63 13.50
CA GLY A 241 24.86 11.46 14.02
C GLY A 241 24.40 10.48 12.94
N CYS A 242 24.00 9.27 13.35
CA CYS A 242 23.51 8.21 12.47
C CYS A 242 22.04 8.43 12.09
N PRO A 243 21.70 8.62 10.80
CA PRO A 243 20.31 8.73 10.35
C PRO A 243 19.57 7.40 10.50
N LEU A 244 18.40 7.41 11.13
CA LEU A 244 17.63 6.19 11.40
C LEU A 244 16.31 6.21 10.64
N LEU A 245 15.25 6.72 11.25
CA LEU A 245 13.87 6.58 10.79
C LEU A 245 13.33 7.87 10.17
N ARG A 246 12.68 7.77 9.01
CA ARG A 246 12.02 8.87 8.30
C ARG A 246 10.50 8.84 8.47
N ALA A 247 9.90 7.67 8.30
CA ALA A 247 8.46 7.50 8.32
C ALA A 247 8.05 6.09 8.76
N VAL A 248 6.84 5.98 9.32
CA VAL A 248 6.13 4.72 9.52
C VAL A 248 4.73 4.85 8.95
N HIS A 249 4.32 3.85 8.20
CA HIS A 249 3.03 3.79 7.51
C HIS A 249 2.28 2.56 7.99
N LEU A 250 1.06 2.75 8.46
CA LEU A 250 0.15 1.69 8.92
C LEU A 250 -1.05 1.62 7.97
N LEU A 251 -1.42 0.43 7.54
CA LEU A 251 -2.53 0.22 6.60
C LEU A 251 -3.79 -0.18 7.38
N GLU A 252 -4.85 0.59 7.17
CA GLU A 252 -6.21 0.32 7.64
C GLU A 252 -7.02 -0.23 6.47
N PRO A 253 -7.50 -1.49 6.51
CA PRO A 253 -8.45 -1.98 5.52
C PRO A 253 -9.80 -1.27 5.70
N THR A 254 -10.41 -0.90 4.58
CA THR A 254 -11.69 -0.21 4.48
C THR A 254 -12.59 -0.94 3.49
N VAL A 255 -13.89 -0.64 3.51
CA VAL A 255 -14.82 -1.22 2.54
C VAL A 255 -14.51 -0.63 1.16
N SER A 256 -14.06 -1.48 0.23
CA SER A 256 -13.80 -1.05 -1.15
C SER A 256 -15.09 -0.63 -1.82
N SER A 257 -15.10 0.55 -2.44
CA SER A 257 -16.23 1.00 -3.28
C SER A 257 -16.36 0.20 -4.58
N LEU A 258 -15.40 -0.68 -4.88
CA LEU A 258 -15.33 -1.47 -6.11
C LEU A 258 -15.70 -2.94 -5.89
N ASP A 259 -16.32 -3.24 -4.75
CA ASP A 259 -16.96 -4.52 -4.47
C ASP A 259 -18.45 -4.42 -4.80
N PHE A 260 -18.87 -5.11 -5.86
CA PHE A 260 -20.25 -5.12 -6.35
C PHE A 260 -20.97 -6.38 -5.89
N HIS A 261 -21.98 -6.22 -5.04
CA HIS A 261 -22.80 -7.28 -4.46
C HIS A 261 -24.06 -7.61 -5.27
N SER A 262 -24.37 -6.83 -6.30
CA SER A 262 -25.46 -7.08 -7.23
C SER A 262 -25.19 -6.46 -8.60
N LEU A 263 -25.91 -6.92 -9.63
CA LEU A 263 -25.88 -6.26 -10.94
C LEU A 263 -26.46 -4.84 -10.88
N HIS A 264 -27.38 -4.57 -9.95
CA HIS A 264 -27.89 -3.23 -9.74
C HIS A 264 -26.79 -2.25 -9.30
N GLU A 265 -25.86 -2.69 -8.45
CA GLU A 265 -24.72 -1.87 -8.04
C GLU A 265 -23.75 -1.61 -9.21
N ILE A 266 -23.56 -2.58 -10.11
CA ILE A 266 -22.79 -2.41 -11.34
C ILE A 266 -23.45 -1.39 -12.27
N GLU A 267 -24.78 -1.47 -12.44
CA GLU A 267 -25.53 -0.49 -13.24
C GLU A 267 -25.46 0.91 -12.64
N ALA A 268 -25.57 1.03 -11.31
CA ALA A 268 -25.55 2.31 -10.61
C ALA A 268 -24.18 2.98 -10.64
N ALA A 269 -23.10 2.19 -10.61
CA ALA A 269 -21.72 2.69 -10.68
C ALA A 269 -21.21 2.90 -12.12
N GLY A 270 -21.83 2.23 -13.10
CA GLY A 270 -21.39 2.28 -14.49
C GLY A 270 -21.85 3.53 -15.22
N ALA A 271 -20.99 4.08 -16.08
CA ALA A 271 -21.35 5.17 -17.00
C ALA A 271 -22.37 4.69 -18.04
N GLN A 272 -22.29 3.42 -18.43
CA GLN A 272 -23.23 2.75 -19.33
C GLN A 272 -23.41 1.31 -18.88
N ALA A 273 -24.66 0.87 -18.76
CA ALA A 273 -24.98 -0.54 -18.54
C ALA A 273 -26.21 -0.92 -19.38
N ARG A 274 -26.16 -2.10 -20.00
CA ARG A 274 -27.23 -2.60 -20.85
C ARG A 274 -27.39 -4.10 -20.71
N LEU A 275 -28.59 -4.50 -20.27
CA LEU A 275 -29.07 -5.87 -20.42
C LEU A 275 -29.52 -6.15 -21.85
N LEU A 276 -29.23 -7.37 -22.32
CA LEU A 276 -29.56 -7.87 -23.64
C LEU A 276 -30.39 -9.16 -23.53
N ASP A 277 -31.08 -9.54 -24.60
CA ASP A 277 -31.90 -10.76 -24.71
C ASP A 277 -33.17 -10.82 -23.84
N PRO A 278 -34.07 -9.82 -23.93
CA PRO A 278 -35.40 -9.96 -23.35
C PRO A 278 -36.13 -11.18 -23.94
N PRO A 279 -36.90 -11.96 -23.16
CA PRO A 279 -37.30 -11.68 -21.78
C PRO A 279 -36.40 -12.30 -20.68
N LYS A 280 -35.44 -13.18 -21.03
CA LYS A 280 -34.65 -13.94 -20.04
C LYS A 280 -33.36 -13.24 -19.60
N PHE A 281 -32.99 -12.14 -20.27
CA PHE A 281 -31.82 -11.32 -20.00
C PHE A 281 -30.57 -12.11 -19.63
N THR A 282 -29.94 -12.73 -20.62
CA THR A 282 -28.81 -13.65 -20.43
C THR A 282 -27.46 -12.97 -20.55
N ARG A 283 -27.41 -11.73 -21.06
CA ARG A 283 -26.18 -10.98 -21.31
C ARG A 283 -26.27 -9.55 -20.79
N MET A 284 -25.16 -9.04 -20.26
CA MET A 284 -24.99 -7.67 -19.83
C MET A 284 -23.65 -7.13 -20.36
N ILE A 285 -23.69 -5.88 -20.82
CA ILE A 285 -22.47 -5.10 -21.09
C ILE A 285 -22.51 -3.90 -20.15
N ALA A 286 -21.40 -3.63 -19.47
CA ALA A 286 -21.28 -2.49 -18.56
C ALA A 286 -19.92 -1.81 -18.72
N SER A 287 -19.86 -0.51 -18.48
CA SER A 287 -18.63 0.28 -18.44
C SER A 287 -18.53 0.95 -17.07
N LEU A 288 -17.50 0.61 -16.31
CA LEU A 288 -17.20 1.12 -14.98
C LEU A 288 -16.10 2.20 -15.07
N ASP A 289 -16.33 3.33 -14.43
CA ASP A 289 -15.34 4.41 -14.34
C ASP A 289 -14.33 4.08 -13.22
N VAL A 290 -13.25 3.41 -13.59
CA VAL A 290 -12.17 3.01 -12.67
C VAL A 290 -10.86 3.64 -13.15
N PRO A 291 -10.68 4.97 -12.95
CA PRO A 291 -9.47 5.64 -13.39
C PRO A 291 -8.27 5.18 -12.57
N ALA A 292 -7.23 4.71 -13.25
CA ALA A 292 -6.01 4.26 -12.60
C ALA A 292 -4.78 4.50 -13.48
N THR A 293 -3.73 5.06 -12.88
CA THR A 293 -2.38 5.00 -13.44
C THR A 293 -1.65 3.83 -12.80
N LEU A 294 -1.14 2.92 -13.64
CA LEU A 294 -0.37 1.75 -13.23
C LEU A 294 1.08 1.84 -13.74
N ASN A 295 2.01 1.46 -12.88
CA ASN A 295 3.45 1.42 -13.11
C ASN A 295 3.99 -0.01 -13.08
N ARG A 296 5.31 -0.16 -13.27
CA ARG A 296 6.02 -1.43 -13.08
C ARG A 296 5.61 -2.08 -11.74
N LYS A 297 5.26 -3.38 -11.77
CA LYS A 297 4.76 -4.20 -10.64
C LYS A 297 3.37 -3.83 -10.08
N GLU A 298 2.78 -2.72 -10.49
CA GLU A 298 1.39 -2.40 -10.18
C GLU A 298 0.47 -3.15 -11.14
N ARG A 299 -0.76 -3.43 -10.71
CA ARG A 299 -1.73 -4.15 -11.55
C ARG A 299 -3.16 -3.82 -11.16
N MET A 300 -4.05 -3.83 -12.14
CA MET A 300 -5.49 -3.96 -11.86
C MET A 300 -5.84 -5.45 -11.84
N GLN A 301 -6.66 -5.84 -10.88
CA GLN A 301 -7.15 -7.20 -10.73
C GLN A 301 -8.67 -7.16 -10.61
N ILE A 302 -9.35 -8.05 -11.32
CA ILE A 302 -10.77 -8.32 -11.15
C ILE A 302 -10.95 -9.73 -10.63
N ARG A 303 -11.86 -9.91 -9.67
CA ARG A 303 -12.32 -11.22 -9.20
C ARG A 303 -13.80 -11.35 -9.46
N VAL A 304 -14.22 -12.51 -9.88
CA VAL A 304 -15.60 -12.83 -10.21
C VAL A 304 -16.06 -13.95 -9.29
N ARG A 305 -17.28 -13.85 -8.78
CA ARG A 305 -17.84 -14.87 -7.91
C ARG A 305 -18.02 -16.18 -8.66
N LYS A 306 -17.59 -17.28 -8.04
CA LYS A 306 -17.84 -18.63 -8.53
C LYS A 306 -19.32 -18.84 -8.82
N ASP A 307 -19.60 -19.51 -9.94
CA ASP A 307 -20.94 -19.94 -10.35
C ASP A 307 -21.94 -18.79 -10.59
N ALA A 308 -21.52 -17.53 -10.54
CA ALA A 308 -22.39 -16.38 -10.84
C ALA A 308 -22.62 -16.19 -12.34
N PHE A 309 -21.60 -16.49 -13.16
CA PHE A 309 -21.62 -16.27 -14.59
C PHE A 309 -21.09 -17.50 -15.33
N LYS A 310 -21.58 -17.73 -16.55
CA LYS A 310 -21.01 -18.68 -17.51
C LYS A 310 -19.80 -18.10 -18.22
N ARG A 311 -19.85 -16.79 -18.49
CA ARG A 311 -18.76 -16.04 -19.07
C ARG A 311 -18.69 -14.66 -18.44
N ALA A 312 -17.49 -14.27 -18.05
CA ALA A 312 -17.20 -12.93 -17.56
C ALA A 312 -15.89 -12.49 -18.22
N GLU A 313 -15.93 -11.39 -18.96
CA GLU A 313 -14.76 -10.80 -19.60
C GLU A 313 -14.65 -9.34 -19.18
N ALA A 314 -13.42 -8.88 -19.06
CA ALA A 314 -13.12 -7.52 -18.65
C ALA A 314 -11.99 -6.96 -19.51
N TRP A 315 -12.19 -5.80 -20.11
CA TRP A 315 -11.17 -5.10 -20.88
C TRP A 315 -11.04 -3.64 -20.44
N LEU A 316 -9.80 -3.19 -20.39
CA LEU A 316 -9.37 -1.85 -20.01
C LEU A 316 -9.62 -0.90 -21.17
N ASP A 317 -10.23 0.24 -20.86
CA ASP A 317 -10.19 1.41 -21.72
C ASP A 317 -9.03 2.29 -21.23
N GLY A 318 -7.96 2.38 -22.01
CA GLY A 318 -6.75 3.08 -21.57
C GLY A 318 -5.63 3.15 -22.60
N GLU A 319 -4.54 3.81 -22.22
CA GLU A 319 -3.37 4.06 -23.06
C GLU A 319 -2.06 3.65 -22.37
N VAL A 320 -1.10 3.16 -23.15
CA VAL A 320 0.30 3.01 -22.74
C VAL A 320 1.01 4.34 -22.96
N ARG A 321 1.68 4.82 -21.90
CA ARG A 321 2.59 5.96 -21.95
C ARG A 321 4.02 5.50 -21.76
N LEU A 322 4.90 5.91 -22.68
CA LEU A 322 6.34 5.78 -22.52
C LEU A 322 6.85 6.90 -21.61
N ARG A 323 7.58 6.53 -20.57
CA ARG A 323 8.30 7.45 -19.71
C ARG A 323 9.68 7.72 -20.30
N PRO A 324 10.19 8.95 -20.16
CA PRO A 324 11.60 9.18 -20.41
C PRO A 324 12.42 8.18 -19.58
N PRO A 325 13.53 7.64 -20.12
CA PRO A 325 14.45 6.89 -19.29
C PRO A 325 14.83 7.76 -18.09
N LEU A 326 14.89 7.15 -16.90
CA LEU A 326 15.54 7.77 -15.75
C LEU A 326 16.99 7.99 -16.19
N VAL A 327 17.32 9.22 -16.55
CA VAL A 327 18.71 9.61 -16.74
C VAL A 327 19.24 9.67 -15.32
N ASP A 328 19.92 8.60 -14.89
CA ASP A 328 20.83 8.71 -13.76
C ASP A 328 21.76 9.87 -14.10
N THR A 329 21.55 11.01 -13.45
CA THR A 329 22.59 12.01 -13.34
C THR A 329 23.64 11.38 -12.45
N ASP A 330 24.54 10.61 -13.05
CA ASP A 330 25.84 10.24 -12.51
C ASP A 330 26.47 11.54 -11.97
N PRO A 331 26.61 11.71 -10.64
CA PRO A 331 27.48 12.74 -10.13
C PRO A 331 28.87 12.12 -10.12
N GLY A 332 29.64 12.42 -11.18
CA GLY A 332 31.09 12.20 -11.16
C GLY A 332 31.78 12.95 -10.02
#